data_AF-A0A7W8XC67-F1
#
_entry.id   AF-A0A7W8XC67-F1
#
_cell.length_a   1.000
_cell.length_b   1.000
_cell.length_c   1.000
_cell.angle_alpha   90.00
_cell.angle_beta   90.00
_cell.angle_gamma   90.00
#
_symmetry.space_group_name_H-M   'P 1'
#
loop_
_entity.id
_entity.type
_entity.pdbx_description
1 polymer ?
#
loop_
_entity_poly.entity_id
_entity_poly.type
_entity_poly.pdbx_seq_one_letter_code
_entity_poly.pdbx_strand_id
1 'polypeptide(L)'
;MTVEVSHHVDASEPDADGFYDYHYEYEIYEFTDGVRTLLTRAYSDEPEKAALMRWYTGKHSHWLKKRDLRHPLFIEAAAYLRTVGKSKLDWLDSTSRAYVPLANPDADARANRTQ
;
A
#
# COMPACT_ATOMS: atom_id res chain seq x y z
N MET A 1 -16.17 -2.08 -4.99
CA MET A 1 -14.88 -2.64 -4.53
C MET A 1 -15.10 -3.51 -3.29
N THR A 2 -14.50 -4.69 -3.23
CA THR A 2 -14.31 -5.43 -1.97
C THR A 2 -12.86 -5.30 -1.51
N VAL A 3 -12.63 -5.47 -0.22
CA VAL A 3 -11.30 -5.44 0.38
C VAL A 3 -11.13 -6.67 1.27
N GLU A 4 -10.06 -7.40 1.05
CA GLU A 4 -9.60 -8.44 1.96
C GLU A 4 -8.33 -7.97 2.65
N VAL A 5 -8.23 -8.22 3.96
CA VAL A 5 -7.08 -7.84 4.76
C VAL A 5 -6.52 -9.08 5.42
N SER A 6 -5.22 -9.29 5.28
CA SER A 6 -4.50 -10.39 5.91
C SER A 6 -3.26 -9.87 6.61
N HIS A 7 -2.97 -10.45 7.77
CA HIS A 7 -1.79 -10.15 8.57
C HIS A 7 -0.70 -11.16 8.26
N HIS A 8 0.54 -10.69 8.12
CA HIS A 8 1.71 -11.49 7.75
C HIS A 8 2.89 -11.14 8.65
N VAL A 9 3.65 -12.17 9.01
CA VAL A 9 4.94 -12.07 9.69
C VAL A 9 5.97 -12.74 8.81
N ASP A 10 7.04 -12.02 8.49
CA ASP A 10 8.21 -12.51 7.74
C ASP A 10 9.44 -12.26 8.62
N ALA A 11 9.92 -13.32 9.25
CA ALA A 11 11.00 -13.25 10.22
C ALA A 11 11.98 -14.41 10.00
N SER A 12 13.23 -14.23 10.42
CA SER A 12 14.20 -15.32 10.48
C SER A 12 13.77 -16.39 11.48
N GLU A 13 14.55 -17.45 11.62
CA GLU A 13 14.47 -18.24 12.85
C GLU A 13 15.05 -17.43 14.02
N PRO A 14 14.54 -17.63 15.25
CA PRO A 14 15.17 -17.09 16.44
C PRO A 14 16.48 -17.82 16.74
N ASP A 15 17.48 -17.09 17.23
CA ASP A 15 18.73 -17.66 17.72
C ASP A 15 18.57 -18.34 19.09
N ALA A 16 19.69 -18.79 19.68
CA ALA A 16 19.70 -19.48 20.96
C ALA A 16 19.16 -18.63 22.13
N ASP A 17 19.19 -17.30 22.00
CA ASP A 17 18.71 -16.34 22.99
C ASP A 17 17.29 -15.82 22.64
N GLY A 18 16.71 -16.28 21.54
CA GLY A 18 15.36 -15.92 21.08
C GLY A 18 15.29 -14.69 20.19
N PHE A 19 16.43 -14.15 19.72
CA PHE A 19 16.48 -12.98 18.85
C PHE A 19 16.38 -13.36 17.37
N TYR A 20 15.71 -12.52 16.61
CA TYR A 20 15.57 -12.65 15.17
C TYR A 20 16.57 -11.74 14.46
N ASP A 21 17.22 -12.22 13.40
CA ASP A 21 18.07 -11.42 12.51
C ASP A 21 17.23 -10.36 11.76
N TYR A 22 16.00 -10.72 11.42
CA TYR A 22 14.99 -9.80 10.89
C TYR A 22 13.59 -10.24 11.34
N HIS A 23 12.72 -9.26 11.55
CA HIS A 23 11.32 -9.49 11.90
C HIS A 23 10.47 -8.37 11.27
N TYR A 24 9.69 -8.73 10.26
CA TYR A 24 8.77 -7.82 9.60
C TYR A 24 7.34 -8.28 9.82
N GLU A 25 6.52 -7.37 10.33
CA GLU A 25 5.08 -7.58 10.49
C GLU A 25 4.36 -6.58 9.59
N TYR A 26 3.41 -7.07 8.80
CA TYR A 26 2.69 -6.23 7.86
C TYR A 26 1.29 -6.77 7.54
N GLU A 27 0.43 -5.84 7.16
CA GLU A 27 -0.88 -6.11 6.59
C GLU A 27 -0.79 -6.07 5.06
N ILE A 28 -1.48 -7.00 4.40
CA ILE A 28 -1.76 -6.96 2.98
C ILE A 28 -3.24 -6.64 2.79
N TYR A 29 -3.50 -5.60 1.99
CA TYR A 29 -4.84 -5.24 1.54
C TYR A 29 -4.98 -5.62 0.06
N GLU A 30 -5.99 -6.41 -0.25
CA GLU A 30 -6.34 -6.80 -1.61
C GLU A 30 -7.68 -6.17 -1.99
N PHE A 31 -7.62 -5.13 -2.82
CA PHE A 31 -8.81 -4.44 -3.32
C PHE A 31 -9.21 -5.01 -4.67
N THR A 32 -10.43 -5.50 -4.82
CA THR A 32 -10.90 -6.05 -6.10
C THR A 32 -12.20 -5.41 -6.60
N ASP A 33 -12.28 -5.27 -7.93
CA ASP A 33 -13.48 -4.90 -8.68
C ASP A 33 -14.17 -6.12 -9.34
N GLY A 34 -13.73 -7.34 -8.98
CA GLY A 34 -14.20 -8.60 -9.56
C GLY A 34 -13.40 -9.07 -10.78
N VAL A 35 -12.57 -8.21 -11.38
CA VAL A 35 -11.72 -8.56 -12.53
C VAL A 35 -10.23 -8.42 -12.18
N ARG A 36 -9.89 -7.33 -11.48
CA ARG A 36 -8.52 -7.01 -11.10
C ARG A 36 -8.41 -6.89 -9.59
N THR A 37 -7.21 -7.14 -9.09
CA THR A 37 -6.88 -6.92 -7.68
C THR A 37 -5.71 -5.95 -7.59
N LEU A 38 -5.87 -4.90 -6.78
CA LEU A 38 -4.79 -4.01 -6.37
C LEU A 38 -4.25 -4.48 -5.03
N LEU A 39 -2.96 -4.79 -4.97
CA LEU A 39 -2.31 -5.19 -3.74
C LEU A 39 -1.59 -4.00 -3.10
N THR A 40 -1.87 -3.79 -1.82
CA THR A 40 -1.25 -2.78 -0.96
C THR A 40 -0.62 -3.45 0.25
N ARG A 41 0.49 -2.90 0.73
CA ARG A 41 1.17 -3.36 1.95
C ARG A 41 1.29 -2.23 2.97
N ALA A 42 1.11 -2.52 4.25
CA ALA A 42 1.34 -1.59 5.35
C ALA A 42 2.12 -2.31 6.46
N TYR A 43 3.24 -1.77 6.89
CA TYR A 43 4.02 -2.35 7.98
C TYR A 43 3.46 -1.93 9.34
N SER A 44 3.53 -2.82 10.34
CA SER A 44 2.99 -2.55 11.68
C SER A 44 3.78 -1.49 12.45
N ASP A 45 5.06 -1.29 12.13
CA ASP A 45 5.95 -0.28 12.73
C ASP A 45 5.72 1.14 12.17
N GLU A 46 5.13 1.25 10.98
CA GLU A 46 4.72 2.51 10.35
C GLU A 46 3.20 2.53 10.08
N PRO A 47 2.37 2.54 11.15
CA PRO A 47 0.95 2.25 11.05
C PRO A 47 0.16 3.26 10.21
N GLU A 48 0.67 4.48 10.02
CA GLU A 48 0.05 5.49 9.16
C GLU A 48 0.44 5.38 7.68
N LYS A 49 1.39 4.50 7.34
CA LYS A 49 1.89 4.31 5.97
C LYS A 49 1.29 3.09 5.30
N ALA A 50 1.04 3.21 4.00
CA ALA A 50 0.74 2.07 3.13
C ALA A 50 1.25 2.32 1.71
N ALA A 51 1.73 1.26 1.06
CA ALA A 51 2.24 1.33 -0.30
C ALA A 51 1.40 0.47 -1.26
N LEU A 52 0.83 1.10 -2.28
CA LEU A 52 0.15 0.41 -3.38
C LEU A 52 1.21 -0.18 -4.32
N MET A 53 1.20 -1.49 -4.55
CA MET A 53 2.36 -2.18 -5.13
C MET A 53 2.16 -2.66 -6.57
N ARG A 54 1.08 -3.41 -6.84
CA ARG A 54 0.91 -4.14 -8.11
C ARG A 54 -0.55 -4.47 -8.39
N TRP A 55 -0.82 -4.67 -9.68
CA TRP A 55 -2.05 -5.28 -10.15
C TRP A 55 -1.91 -6.80 -10.24
N TYR A 56 -3.04 -7.48 -10.05
CA TYR A 56 -3.26 -8.85 -10.47
C TYR A 56 -4.47 -8.92 -11.41
N THR A 57 -4.35 -9.75 -12.44
CA THR A 57 -5.47 -10.20 -13.28
C THR A 57 -5.41 -11.72 -13.33
N GLY A 58 -6.25 -12.39 -12.53
CA GLY A 58 -6.08 -13.80 -12.22
C GLY A 58 -4.69 -14.07 -11.63
N LYS A 59 -3.93 -14.99 -12.24
CA LYS A 59 -2.58 -15.37 -11.77
C LYS A 59 -1.46 -14.43 -12.25
N HIS A 60 -1.75 -13.51 -13.17
CA HIS A 60 -0.75 -12.63 -13.75
C HIS A 60 -0.62 -11.35 -12.94
N SER A 61 0.61 -10.87 -12.80
CA SER A 61 0.90 -9.62 -12.12
C SER A 61 1.52 -8.58 -13.01
N HIS A 62 1.18 -7.32 -12.71
CA HIS A 62 1.64 -6.17 -13.46
C HIS A 62 2.06 -5.06 -12.52
N TRP A 63 3.20 -4.45 -12.82
CA TRP A 63 3.65 -3.26 -12.11
C TRP A 63 2.76 -2.06 -12.38
N LEU A 64 2.66 -1.18 -11.38
CA LEU A 64 1.93 0.08 -11.49
C LEU A 64 2.65 1.07 -12.41
N LYS A 65 1.85 1.79 -13.19
CA LYS A 65 2.29 2.91 -14.03
C LYS A 65 1.54 4.16 -13.60
N LYS A 66 2.12 5.33 -13.88
CA LYS A 66 1.51 6.63 -13.56
C LYS A 66 0.06 6.79 -14.03
N ARG A 67 -0.32 6.18 -15.16
CA ARG A 67 -1.71 6.19 -15.66
C ARG A 67 -2.70 5.45 -14.77
N ASP A 68 -2.22 4.45 -14.02
CA ASP A 68 -3.05 3.60 -13.16
C ASP A 68 -3.49 4.36 -11.90
N LEU A 69 -2.81 5.46 -11.54
CA LEU A 69 -3.23 6.37 -10.46
C LEU A 69 -4.60 6.99 -10.72
N ARG A 70 -5.06 7.01 -11.98
CA ARG A 70 -6.38 7.50 -12.38
C ARG A 70 -7.43 6.37 -12.48
N HIS A 71 -7.05 5.12 -12.21
CA HIS A 71 -7.97 4.00 -12.27
C HIS A 71 -8.98 4.09 -11.11
N PRO A 72 -10.29 3.84 -11.34
CA PRO A 72 -11.31 3.94 -10.29
C PRO A 72 -10.97 3.12 -9.04
N LEU A 73 -10.60 1.85 -9.22
CA LEU A 73 -10.19 0.97 -8.13
C LEU A 73 -8.97 1.50 -7.35
N PHE A 74 -8.04 2.18 -8.01
CA PHE A 74 -6.88 2.78 -7.33
C PHE A 74 -7.32 3.97 -6.45
N ILE A 75 -8.21 4.81 -6.98
CA ILE A 75 -8.75 5.97 -6.25
C ILE A 75 -9.59 5.50 -5.05
N GLU A 76 -10.44 4.50 -5.23
CA GLU A 76 -11.25 3.91 -4.16
C GLU A 76 -10.39 3.25 -3.08
N ALA A 77 -9.35 2.50 -3.47
CA ALA A 77 -8.40 1.91 -2.53
C ALA A 77 -7.66 2.99 -1.72
N ALA A 78 -7.15 4.04 -2.37
CA ALA A 78 -6.48 5.14 -1.69
C ALA A 78 -7.41 5.89 -0.74
N ALA A 79 -8.68 6.06 -1.09
CA ALA A 79 -9.68 6.64 -0.20
C ALA A 79 -9.94 5.73 1.01
N TYR A 80 -10.16 4.43 0.79
CA TYR A 80 -10.37 3.46 1.86
C TYR A 80 -9.19 3.43 2.84
N LEU A 81 -7.96 3.34 2.33
CA LEU A 81 -6.74 3.32 3.15
C LEU A 81 -6.66 4.54 4.08
N ARG A 82 -7.03 5.73 3.58
CA ARG A 82 -7.12 6.95 4.40
C ARG A 82 -8.20 6.85 5.48
N THR A 83 -9.35 6.25 5.19
CA THR A 83 -10.42 6.06 6.19
C THR A 83 -10.02 5.11 7.32
N VAL A 84 -9.15 4.14 7.04
CA VAL A 84 -8.61 3.21 8.05
C VAL A 84 -7.30 3.69 8.68
N GLY A 85 -6.94 4.97 8.49
CA GLY A 85 -5.82 5.62 9.19
C GLY A 85 -4.49 5.65 8.43
N LYS A 86 -4.40 5.04 7.24
CA LYS A 86 -3.18 5.11 6.40
C LYS A 86 -3.12 6.46 5.68
N SER A 87 -2.70 7.49 6.40
CA SER A 87 -2.67 8.88 5.92
C SER A 87 -1.53 9.21 4.95
N LYS A 88 -0.44 8.42 4.98
CA LYS A 88 0.72 8.55 4.11
C LYS A 88 0.72 7.38 3.12
N LEU A 89 0.42 7.68 1.86
CA LEU A 89 0.33 6.66 0.82
C LEU A 89 1.47 6.81 -0.17
N ASP A 90 2.12 5.70 -0.50
CA ASP A 90 3.09 5.59 -1.58
C ASP A 90 2.58 4.65 -2.66
N TRP A 91 3.16 4.69 -3.84
CA TRP A 91 2.97 3.64 -4.85
C TRP A 91 4.31 3.23 -5.45
N LEU A 92 4.44 1.94 -5.78
CA LEU A 92 5.65 1.39 -6.35
C LEU A 92 5.66 1.57 -7.87
N ASP A 93 6.38 2.59 -8.34
CA ASP A 93 6.43 2.93 -9.76
C ASP A 93 7.31 1.96 -10.54
N SER A 94 6.73 1.35 -11.58
CA SER A 94 7.45 0.47 -12.50
C SER A 94 8.65 1.12 -13.19
N THR A 95 8.60 2.44 -13.42
CA THR A 95 9.62 3.13 -14.21
C THR A 95 10.85 3.42 -13.37
N SER A 96 10.66 4.07 -12.22
CA SER A 96 11.74 4.40 -11.29
C SER A 96 12.15 3.23 -10.38
N ARG A 97 11.32 2.19 -10.26
CA ARG A 97 11.47 1.07 -9.31
C ARG A 97 11.59 1.53 -7.87
N ALA A 98 10.94 2.64 -7.54
CA ALA A 98 10.97 3.26 -6.23
C ALA A 98 9.55 3.51 -5.73
N TYR A 99 9.42 3.66 -4.40
CA TYR A 99 8.21 4.16 -3.78
C TYR A 99 8.11 5.66 -4.03
N VAL A 100 6.98 6.08 -4.59
CA VAL A 100 6.69 7.48 -4.90
C VAL A 100 5.51 7.93 -4.04
N PRO A 101 5.64 9.04 -3.30
CA PRO A 101 4.52 9.59 -2.55
C PRO A 101 3.31 9.87 -3.42
N LEU A 102 2.16 9.37 -2.98
CA LEU A 102 0.87 9.69 -3.57
C LEU A 102 0.37 11.00 -2.96
N ALA A 103 0.23 12.02 -3.80
CA ALA A 103 -0.28 13.32 -3.39
C ALA A 103 -1.57 13.16 -2.57
N ASN A 104 -1.62 13.86 -1.44
CA ASN A 104 -2.78 13.87 -0.57
C ASN A 104 -3.48 15.23 -0.74
N PRO A 105 -4.53 15.31 -1.57
CA PRO A 105 -5.15 16.60 -1.89
C PRO A 105 -5.68 17.33 -0.65
N ASP A 106 -6.06 16.62 0.41
CA ASP A 106 -6.54 17.23 1.67
C ASP A 106 -5.40 17.78 2.54
N ALA A 107 -4.23 17.14 2.52
CA ALA A 107 -3.05 17.64 3.23
C ALA A 107 -2.43 18.83 2.47
N ASP A 108 -2.34 18.73 1.15
CA ASP A 108 -1.80 19.77 0.28
C ASP A 108 -2.68 21.03 0.29
N ALA A 109 -4.01 20.87 0.36
CA ALA A 109 -4.94 21.99 0.49
C ALA A 109 -4.91 22.68 1.86
N ARG A 110 -4.52 21.99 2.93
CA ARG A 110 -4.31 22.59 4.26
C ARG A 110 -2.98 23.35 4.32
N ALA A 111 -1.92 22.83 3.72
CA ALA A 111 -0.64 23.53 3.63
C ALA A 111 -0.76 24.88 2.89
N ASN A 112 -1.57 24.95 1.85
CA ASN A 112 -1.74 26.15 1.02
C ASN A 112 -2.71 27.22 1.59
N ARG A 113 -3.38 26.97 2.72
CA ARG A 113 -4.27 27.97 3.39
C ARG A 113 -3.60 28.74 4.53
N THR A 114 -2.31 28.50 4.76
CA THR A 114 -1.56 29.10 5.87
C THR A 114 -0.50 30.11 5.41
N GLN A 115 -0.57 30.58 4.16
CA GLN A 115 0.27 31.64 3.59
C GLN A 115 -0.56 32.88 3.26
#